data_AF-A0A935HL19-F1
#
_entry.id   AF-A0A935HL19-F1
#
_cell.length_a   1.000
_cell.length_b   1.000
_cell.length_c   1.000
_cell.angle_alpha   90.00
_cell.angle_beta   90.00
_cell.angle_gamma   90.00
#
_symmetry.space_group_name_H-M   'P 1'
#
loop_
_entity.id
_entity.type
_entity.pdbx_description
1 polymer ?
#
loop_
_entity_poly.entity_id
_entity_poly.type
_entity_poly.pdbx_seq_one_letter_code
_entity_poly.pdbx_strand_id
1 'polypeptide(L)'
;MHSRVTPIRRNMALNVKFKPGTKQSLIAANYFNGSAEEAVTGVIAGLAPRQYRIVLQDDASIDLRIRSENEFEPDELHGLIEWLRELHQDIRVLNEPVLDQSDFERVALNWLAKRDTMLTFFLEQLADDPEDTGLEPNLSLGVLGGRTIMISTDTVMFTQLAPGVHGLSIAQRGSYLLEDDAAMGRLRRA
;
A
#
# COMPACT_ATOMS: atom_id res chain seq x y z
N MET A 1 -37.03 11.56 -20.24
CA MET A 1 -35.64 11.78 -20.66
C MET A 1 -34.75 11.51 -19.45
N HIS A 2 -34.06 10.37 -19.40
CA HIS A 2 -33.09 10.08 -18.34
C HIS A 2 -31.69 10.36 -18.91
N SER A 3 -31.05 11.42 -18.45
CA SER A 3 -29.65 11.70 -18.77
C SER A 3 -28.78 10.64 -18.11
N ARG A 4 -28.22 9.73 -18.90
CA ARG A 4 -27.14 8.85 -18.46
C ARG A 4 -25.88 9.70 -18.34
N VAL A 5 -25.51 10.02 -17.10
CA VAL A 5 -24.17 10.52 -16.79
C VAL A 5 -23.24 9.31 -16.88
N THR A 6 -22.57 9.17 -18.01
CA THR A 6 -21.46 8.23 -18.13
C THR A 6 -20.28 8.84 -17.38
N PRO A 7 -19.75 8.21 -16.30
CA PRO A 7 -18.55 8.71 -15.68
C PRO A 7 -17.42 8.65 -16.73
N ILE A 8 -16.76 9.79 -16.95
CA ILE A 8 -15.52 9.83 -17.71
C ILE A 8 -14.52 9.03 -16.87
N ARG A 9 -14.27 7.78 -17.24
CA ARG A 9 -13.06 7.08 -16.81
C ARG A 9 -11.90 7.88 -17.37
N ARG A 10 -11.32 8.77 -16.55
CA ARG A 10 -9.98 9.28 -16.85
C ARG A 10 -9.11 8.04 -16.84
N ASN A 11 -8.69 7.58 -18.03
CA ASN A 11 -7.59 6.64 -18.14
C ASN A 11 -6.41 7.30 -17.42
N MET A 12 -6.10 6.84 -16.21
CA MET A 12 -4.83 7.17 -15.57
C MET A 12 -3.75 6.58 -16.46
N ALA A 13 -3.08 7.44 -17.21
CA ALA A 13 -1.86 7.05 -17.90
C ALA A 13 -0.76 6.97 -16.84
N LEU A 14 -0.27 5.75 -16.61
CA LEU A 14 0.79 5.46 -15.65
C LEU A 14 2.09 5.36 -16.44
N ASN A 15 3.06 6.22 -16.13
CA ASN A 15 4.40 6.06 -16.65
C ASN A 15 5.22 5.18 -15.70
N VAL A 16 5.73 4.07 -16.22
CA VAL A 16 6.43 3.04 -15.46
C VAL A 16 7.88 2.97 -15.92
N LYS A 17 8.82 3.23 -15.02
CA LYS A 17 10.26 3.03 -15.27
C LYS A 17 10.76 1.86 -14.44
N PHE A 18 11.33 0.86 -15.08
CA PHE A 18 11.83 -0.34 -14.41
C PHE A 18 13.35 -0.42 -14.45
N LYS A 19 13.95 -0.82 -13.33
CA LYS A 19 15.36 -1.20 -13.24
C LYS A 19 15.48 -2.60 -12.61
N PRO A 20 16.00 -3.60 -13.35
CA PRO A 20 16.04 -4.99 -12.89
C PRO A 20 17.17 -5.28 -11.90
N GLY A 21 17.00 -6.35 -11.14
CA GLY A 21 18.06 -7.06 -10.41
C GLY A 21 18.05 -6.88 -8.89
N THR A 22 18.51 -7.91 -8.18
CA THR A 22 18.52 -7.99 -6.70
C THR A 22 19.28 -6.85 -6.03
N LYS A 23 20.43 -6.43 -6.60
CA LYS A 23 21.18 -5.29 -6.07
C LYS A 23 20.35 -4.00 -6.15
N GLN A 24 19.64 -3.83 -7.26
CA GLN A 24 18.80 -2.66 -7.49
C GLN A 24 17.57 -2.68 -6.56
N SER A 25 16.92 -3.84 -6.36
CA SER A 25 15.81 -3.94 -5.42
C SER A 25 16.24 -3.59 -4.00
N LEU A 26 17.41 -4.06 -3.55
CA LEU A 26 17.92 -3.74 -2.22
C LEU A 26 18.24 -2.24 -2.05
N ILE A 27 18.94 -1.64 -3.03
CA ILE A 27 19.25 -0.20 -3.00
C ILE A 27 17.96 0.62 -2.99
N ALA A 28 17.00 0.26 -3.85
CA ALA A 28 15.71 0.95 -3.91
C ALA A 28 14.91 0.79 -2.63
N ALA A 29 14.86 -0.41 -2.05
CA ALA A 29 14.17 -0.66 -0.78
C ALA A 29 14.74 0.21 0.35
N ASN A 30 16.07 0.30 0.47
CA ASN A 30 16.72 1.15 1.47
C ASN A 30 16.40 2.64 1.27
N TYR A 31 16.42 3.11 0.02
CA TYR A 31 16.06 4.50 -0.30
C TYR A 31 14.58 4.78 0.00
N PHE A 32 13.68 3.88 -0.42
CA PHE A 32 12.25 3.98 -0.20
C PHE A 32 11.88 3.90 1.28
N ASN A 33 12.59 3.09 2.08
CA ASN A 33 12.40 3.03 3.52
C ASN A 33 12.67 4.40 4.17
N GLY A 34 13.74 5.09 3.79
CA GLY A 34 14.01 6.44 4.29
C GLY A 34 12.89 7.45 3.98
N SER A 35 12.33 7.40 2.76
CA SER A 35 11.16 8.22 2.40
C SER A 35 9.88 7.80 3.13
N ALA A 36 9.70 6.50 3.36
CA ALA A 36 8.57 5.96 4.09
C ALA A 36 8.60 6.40 5.56
N GLU A 37 9.75 6.35 6.23
CA GLU A 37 9.92 6.84 7.60
C GLU A 37 9.53 8.32 7.75
N GLU A 38 9.93 9.16 6.80
CA GLU A 38 9.54 10.58 6.78
C GLU A 38 8.02 10.75 6.60
N ALA A 39 7.43 10.05 5.62
CA ALA A 39 6.00 10.11 5.34
C ALA A 39 5.14 9.58 6.50
N VAL A 40 5.56 8.45 7.08
CA VAL A 40 4.89 7.79 8.20
C VAL A 40 5.02 8.60 9.48
N THR A 41 6.15 9.27 9.74
CA THR A 41 6.29 10.15 10.91
C THR A 41 5.23 11.26 10.89
N GLY A 42 4.99 11.85 9.72
CA GLY A 42 3.92 12.85 9.54
C GLY A 42 2.52 12.26 9.71
N VAL A 43 2.28 11.04 9.21
CA VAL A 43 0.98 10.36 9.36
C VAL A 43 0.70 9.96 10.80
N ILE A 44 1.66 9.40 11.51
CA ILE A 44 1.50 8.89 12.88
C ILE A 44 1.32 10.03 13.89
N ALA A 45 1.87 11.21 13.62
CA ALA A 45 1.80 12.36 14.50
C ALA A 45 0.33 12.77 14.76
N GLY A 46 -0.17 12.47 15.95
CA GLY A 46 -1.54 12.79 16.37
C GLY A 46 -2.56 11.64 16.24
N LEU A 47 -2.15 10.46 15.76
CA LEU A 47 -3.02 9.29 15.72
C LEU A 47 -3.02 8.54 17.06
N ALA A 48 -4.18 8.04 17.46
CA ALA A 48 -4.30 7.23 18.67
C ALA A 48 -4.00 5.75 18.38
N PRO A 49 -3.22 5.06 19.22
CA PRO A 49 -2.91 3.65 19.05
C PRO A 49 -4.09 2.77 19.49
N ARG A 50 -4.33 1.70 18.73
CA ARG A 50 -5.37 0.69 18.95
C ARG A 50 -4.82 -0.67 18.56
N GLN A 51 -5.33 -1.72 19.22
CA GLN A 51 -4.97 -3.10 18.92
C GLN A 51 -6.24 -3.91 18.71
N TYR A 52 -6.29 -4.65 17.61
CA TYR A 52 -7.41 -5.49 17.24
C TYR A 52 -6.92 -6.93 17.10
N ARG A 53 -7.70 -7.86 17.65
CA ARG A 53 -7.60 -9.28 17.34
C ARG A 53 -8.86 -9.69 16.61
N ILE A 54 -8.73 -10.08 15.35
CA ILE A 54 -9.85 -10.42 14.49
C ILE A 54 -9.89 -11.94 14.35
N VAL A 55 -10.94 -12.57 14.88
CA VAL A 55 -11.15 -14.02 14.77
C VAL A 55 -11.91 -14.34 13.48
N LEU A 56 -11.33 -15.22 12.66
CA LEU A 56 -11.88 -15.70 11.40
C LEU A 56 -12.71 -16.99 11.62
N GLN A 57 -13.41 -17.44 10.58
CA GLN A 57 -14.38 -18.57 10.67
C GLN A 57 -13.77 -19.93 11.10
N ASP A 58 -12.44 -20.09 11.02
CA ASP A 58 -11.72 -21.35 11.30
C ASP A 58 -10.77 -21.25 12.52
N ASP A 59 -11.12 -20.42 13.53
CA ASP A 59 -10.29 -20.11 14.71
C ASP A 59 -8.92 -19.45 14.41
N ALA A 60 -8.61 -19.20 13.13
CA ALA A 60 -7.49 -18.34 12.75
C ALA A 60 -7.74 -16.91 13.24
N SER A 61 -6.69 -16.22 13.69
CA SER A 61 -6.79 -14.85 14.15
C SER A 61 -5.78 -13.96 13.45
N ILE A 62 -6.17 -12.73 13.14
CA ILE A 62 -5.26 -11.69 12.67
C ILE A 62 -5.09 -10.68 13.80
N ASP A 63 -3.85 -10.44 14.21
CA ASP A 63 -3.51 -9.40 15.17
C ASP A 63 -3.03 -8.14 14.42
N LEU A 64 -3.71 -7.02 14.67
CA LEU A 64 -3.46 -5.73 14.04
C LEU A 64 -3.12 -4.68 15.10
N ARG A 65 -2.06 -3.90 14.87
CA ARG A 65 -1.85 -2.62 15.56
C ARG A 65 -2.21 -1.50 14.60
N ILE A 66 -3.17 -0.68 14.98
CA ILE A 66 -3.66 0.41 14.13
C ILE A 66 -3.50 1.72 14.89
N ARG A 67 -2.84 2.68 14.27
CA ARG A 67 -2.87 4.08 14.68
C ARG A 67 -3.81 4.82 13.76
N SER A 68 -4.86 5.43 14.29
CA SER A 68 -5.88 6.11 13.50
C SER A 68 -6.47 7.32 14.22
N GLU A 69 -7.07 8.24 13.46
CA GLU A 69 -7.76 9.41 14.00
C GLU A 69 -8.95 8.96 14.87
N ASN A 70 -9.80 8.11 14.30
CA ASN A 70 -10.99 7.57 14.94
C ASN A 70 -10.88 6.07 15.18
N GLU A 71 -11.73 5.56 16.05
CA GLU A 71 -11.96 4.11 16.14
C GLU A 71 -12.69 3.64 14.88
N PHE A 72 -12.35 2.44 14.40
CA PHE A 72 -13.03 1.84 13.26
C PHE A 72 -14.37 1.26 13.70
N GLU A 73 -15.43 1.61 12.99
CA GLU A 73 -16.72 0.96 13.12
C GLU A 73 -16.66 -0.50 12.59
N PRO A 74 -17.56 -1.39 13.04
CA PRO A 74 -17.54 -2.81 12.61
C PRO A 74 -17.54 -3.01 11.08
N ASP A 75 -18.31 -2.22 10.34
CA ASP A 75 -18.38 -2.29 8.88
C ASP A 75 -17.06 -1.82 8.23
N GLU A 76 -16.36 -0.87 8.84
CA GLU A 76 -15.06 -0.39 8.39
C GLU A 76 -13.95 -1.43 8.64
N LEU A 77 -14.00 -2.11 9.79
CA LEU A 77 -13.12 -3.25 10.07
C LEU A 77 -13.35 -4.38 9.07
N HIS A 78 -14.61 -4.69 8.73
CA HIS A 78 -14.90 -5.69 7.72
C HIS A 78 -14.31 -5.31 6.35
N GLY A 79 -14.51 -4.06 5.91
CA GLY A 79 -13.91 -3.56 4.68
C GLY A 79 -12.37 -3.56 4.70
N LEU A 80 -11.76 -3.30 5.86
CA LEU A 80 -10.32 -3.38 6.06
C LEU A 80 -9.80 -4.83 5.94
N ILE A 81 -10.50 -5.82 6.49
CA ILE A 81 -10.12 -7.24 6.36
C ILE A 81 -10.14 -7.67 4.90
N GLU A 82 -11.22 -7.34 4.17
CA GLU A 82 -11.33 -7.66 2.75
C GLU A 82 -10.20 -7.00 1.94
N TRP A 83 -9.85 -5.76 2.28
CA TRP A 83 -8.71 -5.08 1.68
C TRP A 83 -7.38 -5.77 1.99
N LEU A 84 -7.12 -6.13 3.24
CA LEU A 84 -5.89 -6.83 3.61
C LEU A 84 -5.77 -8.14 2.82
N ARG A 85 -6.87 -8.87 2.60
CA ARG A 85 -6.89 -10.06 1.76
C ARG A 85 -6.50 -9.77 0.31
N GLU A 86 -7.06 -8.71 -0.29
CA GLU A 86 -6.68 -8.26 -1.63
C GLU A 86 -5.21 -7.86 -1.70
N LEU A 87 -4.70 -7.16 -0.69
CA LEU A 87 -3.33 -6.70 -0.60
C LEU A 87 -2.35 -7.89 -0.55
N HIS A 88 -2.66 -8.91 0.27
CA HIS A 88 -1.88 -10.16 0.32
C HIS A 88 -1.89 -10.89 -1.02
N GLN A 89 -3.02 -10.91 -1.72
CA GLN A 89 -3.10 -11.48 -3.07
C GLN A 89 -2.24 -10.70 -4.07
N ASP A 90 -2.28 -9.37 -4.02
CA ASP A 90 -1.46 -8.51 -4.88
C ASP A 90 0.03 -8.71 -4.63
N ILE A 91 0.46 -8.79 -3.35
CA ILE A 91 1.85 -9.08 -2.97
C ILE A 91 2.28 -10.46 -3.49
N ARG A 92 1.40 -11.46 -3.42
CA ARG A 92 1.68 -12.80 -3.97
C ARG A 92 1.90 -12.74 -5.48
N VAL A 93 1.02 -12.04 -6.21
CA VAL A 93 1.13 -11.85 -7.66
C VAL A 93 2.45 -11.18 -8.03
N LEU A 94 2.85 -10.11 -7.31
CA LEU A 94 4.13 -9.43 -7.56
C LEU A 94 5.37 -10.33 -7.36
N ASN A 95 5.24 -11.34 -6.49
CA ASN A 95 6.29 -12.30 -6.15
C ASN A 95 6.28 -13.56 -7.03
N GLU A 96 5.34 -13.70 -7.98
CA GLU A 96 5.37 -14.82 -8.92
C GLU A 96 6.67 -14.81 -9.75
N PRO A 97 7.23 -15.97 -10.13
CA PRO A 97 8.47 -16.01 -10.92
C PRO A 97 8.35 -15.26 -12.25
N VAL A 98 7.20 -15.43 -12.91
CA VAL A 98 6.82 -14.70 -14.13
C VAL A 98 5.74 -13.71 -13.73
N LEU A 99 5.98 -12.42 -13.97
CA LEU A 99 5.01 -11.36 -13.68
C LEU A 99 4.57 -10.75 -15.00
N ASP A 100 3.33 -11.00 -15.36
CA ASP A 100 2.74 -10.46 -16.57
C ASP A 100 2.48 -8.96 -16.42
N GLN A 101 2.68 -8.22 -17.51
CA GLN A 101 2.53 -6.76 -17.51
C GLN A 101 1.12 -6.33 -17.09
N SER A 102 0.09 -7.08 -17.50
CA SER A 102 -1.31 -6.82 -17.11
C SER A 102 -1.55 -6.99 -15.63
N ASP A 103 -0.91 -7.99 -15.01
CA ASP A 103 -1.05 -8.23 -13.57
C ASP A 103 -0.32 -7.17 -12.76
N PHE A 104 0.88 -6.79 -13.20
CA PHE A 104 1.60 -5.67 -12.62
C PHE A 104 0.77 -4.37 -12.68
N GLU A 105 0.22 -4.03 -13.86
CA GLU A 105 -0.59 -2.83 -14.04
C GLU A 105 -1.85 -2.85 -13.17
N ARG A 106 -2.52 -4.01 -13.07
CA ARG A 106 -3.68 -4.21 -12.19
C ARG A 106 -3.31 -3.91 -10.74
N VAL A 107 -2.21 -4.51 -10.24
CA VAL A 107 -1.74 -4.31 -8.86
C VAL A 107 -1.37 -2.84 -8.62
N ALA A 108 -0.57 -2.26 -9.50
CA ALA A 108 -0.12 -0.87 -9.39
C ALA A 108 -1.30 0.10 -9.37
N LEU A 109 -2.28 -0.07 -10.26
CA LEU A 109 -3.48 0.76 -10.30
C LEU A 109 -4.33 0.59 -9.03
N ASN A 110 -4.43 -0.64 -8.50
CA ASN A 110 -5.15 -0.89 -7.25
C ASN A 110 -4.52 -0.14 -6.07
N TRP A 111 -3.18 -0.16 -5.97
CA TRP A 111 -2.46 0.50 -4.87
C TRP A 111 -2.46 2.02 -5.00
N LEU A 112 -2.54 2.55 -6.23
CA LEU A 112 -2.64 3.98 -6.50
C LEU A 112 -4.06 4.52 -6.36
N ALA A 113 -5.08 3.66 -6.33
CA ALA A 113 -6.47 4.06 -6.22
C ALA A 113 -6.76 4.68 -4.84
N LYS A 114 -7.51 5.78 -4.81
CA LYS A 114 -8.01 6.36 -3.58
C LYS A 114 -9.25 5.57 -3.12
N ARG A 115 -9.26 5.15 -1.86
CA ARG A 115 -10.40 4.51 -1.19
C ARG A 115 -11.18 5.58 -0.43
N ASP A 116 -12.31 6.03 -0.98
CA ASP A 116 -13.04 7.22 -0.50
C ASP A 116 -13.63 7.10 0.92
N THR A 117 -13.80 5.88 1.44
CA THR A 117 -14.32 5.61 2.78
C THR A 117 -13.22 5.43 3.83
N MET A 118 -11.95 5.38 3.44
CA MET A 118 -10.85 5.09 4.36
C MET A 118 -10.26 6.39 4.95
N LEU A 119 -10.16 6.41 6.27
CA LEU A 119 -9.51 7.48 7.03
C LEU A 119 -7.98 7.44 6.89
N THR A 120 -7.32 8.44 7.48
CA THR A 120 -5.87 8.41 7.68
C THR A 120 -5.54 7.41 8.80
N PHE A 121 -4.68 6.45 8.51
CA PHE A 121 -4.20 5.50 9.51
C PHE A 121 -2.85 4.89 9.13
N PHE A 122 -2.21 4.33 10.13
CA PHE A 122 -1.06 3.45 9.99
C PHE A 122 -1.41 2.10 10.62
N LEU A 123 -1.14 1.01 9.91
CA LEU A 123 -1.47 -0.34 10.32
C LEU A 123 -0.24 -1.23 10.25
N GLU A 124 -0.08 -2.06 11.27
CA GLU A 124 0.85 -3.18 11.32
C GLU A 124 0.06 -4.46 11.50
N GLN A 125 0.29 -5.44 10.64
CA GLN A 125 -0.16 -6.81 10.85
C GLN A 125 0.99 -7.61 11.47
N LEU A 126 0.72 -8.21 12.62
CA LEU A 126 1.72 -8.97 13.38
C LEU A 126 1.82 -10.40 12.84
N ALA A 127 2.97 -11.03 13.09
CA ALA A 127 3.15 -12.44 12.76
C ALA A 127 2.22 -13.34 13.60
N ASP A 128 1.73 -14.41 12.97
CA ASP A 128 0.85 -15.40 13.60
C ASP A 128 1.60 -16.35 14.55
N ASP A 129 2.92 -16.24 14.69
CA ASP A 129 3.73 -17.17 15.49
C ASP A 129 3.76 -16.75 16.98
N PRO A 130 3.18 -17.55 17.89
CA PRO A 130 3.21 -17.28 19.32
C PRO A 130 4.59 -17.45 19.98
N GLU A 131 5.57 -18.07 19.31
CA GLU A 131 6.95 -18.23 19.82
C GLU A 131 7.91 -17.14 19.31
N ASP A 132 7.52 -16.39 18.27
CA ASP A 132 8.31 -15.29 17.75
C ASP A 132 8.10 -14.02 18.58
N THR A 133 8.94 -13.89 19.60
CA THR A 133 9.06 -12.65 20.40
C THR A 133 9.68 -11.49 19.61
N GLY A 134 10.07 -11.71 18.36
CA GLY A 134 10.45 -10.69 17.38
C GLY A 134 9.22 -9.94 16.88
N LEU A 135 8.91 -8.81 17.52
CA LEU A 135 7.79 -7.90 17.27
C LEU A 135 7.73 -7.25 15.86
N GLU A 136 8.47 -7.76 14.86
CA GLU A 136 8.48 -7.21 13.52
C GLU A 136 7.17 -7.52 12.79
N PRO A 137 6.52 -6.51 12.19
CA PRO A 137 5.27 -6.73 11.47
C PRO A 137 5.54 -7.44 10.13
N ASN A 138 4.69 -8.41 9.79
CA ASN A 138 4.72 -9.06 8.48
C ASN A 138 4.25 -8.12 7.35
N LEU A 139 3.48 -7.10 7.73
CA LEU A 139 2.99 -6.06 6.84
C LEU A 139 2.84 -4.75 7.61
N SER A 140 3.39 -3.67 7.05
CA SER A 140 3.10 -2.31 7.46
C SER A 140 2.41 -1.56 6.31
N LEU A 141 1.32 -0.86 6.62
CA LEU A 141 0.49 -0.13 5.67
C LEU A 141 0.28 1.30 6.17
N GLY A 142 0.65 2.27 5.35
CA GLY A 142 0.39 3.70 5.61
C GLY A 142 -0.67 4.23 4.66
N VAL A 143 -1.71 4.87 5.22
CA VAL A 143 -2.82 5.46 4.47
C VAL A 143 -3.03 6.90 4.90
N LEU A 144 -3.05 7.82 3.93
CA LEU A 144 -3.30 9.25 4.15
C LEU A 144 -4.49 9.72 3.31
N GLY A 145 -5.59 10.10 3.97
CA GLY A 145 -6.82 10.55 3.29
C GLY A 145 -7.35 9.54 2.27
N GLY A 146 -7.29 8.24 2.61
CA GLY A 146 -7.73 7.12 1.77
C GLY A 146 -6.76 6.74 0.65
N ARG A 147 -5.57 7.36 0.56
CA ARG A 147 -4.52 6.98 -0.39
C ARG A 147 -3.46 6.13 0.29
N THR A 148 -3.08 5.02 -0.34
CA THR A 148 -1.93 4.24 0.10
C THR A 148 -0.66 5.04 -0.15
N ILE A 149 0.07 5.36 0.92
CA ILE A 149 1.36 6.04 0.85
C ILE A 149 2.52 5.10 1.11
N MET A 150 2.27 3.94 1.74
CA MET A 150 3.29 2.96 2.07
C MET A 150 2.69 1.56 2.16
N ILE A 151 3.36 0.57 1.58
CA ILE A 151 3.19 -0.86 1.86
C ILE A 151 4.59 -1.43 2.06
N SER A 152 4.84 -2.09 3.19
CA SER A 152 6.13 -2.71 3.49
C SER A 152 5.91 -4.13 3.96
N THR A 153 6.59 -5.07 3.32
CA THR A 153 6.76 -6.47 3.75
C THR A 153 8.24 -6.87 3.60
N ASP A 154 8.56 -8.12 3.90
CA ASP A 154 9.85 -8.74 3.65
C ASP A 154 10.29 -8.72 2.16
N THR A 155 9.32 -8.70 1.25
CA THR A 155 9.51 -8.89 -0.19
C THR A 155 9.15 -7.67 -1.01
N VAL A 156 8.36 -6.74 -0.47
CA VAL A 156 7.87 -5.56 -1.20
C VAL A 156 8.02 -4.30 -0.36
N MET A 157 8.51 -3.23 -1.01
CA MET A 157 8.45 -1.87 -0.47
C MET A 157 7.81 -0.96 -1.50
N PHE A 158 6.60 -0.49 -1.22
CA PHE A 158 5.92 0.56 -1.97
C PHE A 158 5.87 1.82 -1.12
N THR A 159 6.22 2.96 -1.71
CA THR A 159 6.16 4.25 -1.00
C THR A 159 5.86 5.41 -1.94
N GLN A 160 5.15 6.41 -1.44
CA GLN A 160 5.04 7.70 -2.11
C GLN A 160 6.32 8.51 -1.92
N LEU A 161 6.98 8.87 -3.03
CA LEU A 161 8.21 9.66 -3.02
C LEU A 161 7.94 11.16 -3.18
N ALA A 162 6.89 11.48 -3.93
CA ALA A 162 6.41 12.85 -4.15
C ALA A 162 4.93 12.79 -4.57
N PRO A 163 4.22 13.93 -4.62
CA PRO A 163 2.87 13.97 -5.19
C PRO A 163 2.81 13.36 -6.60
N GLY A 164 2.12 12.22 -6.73
CA GLY A 164 1.99 11.49 -7.99
C GLY A 164 3.20 10.65 -8.42
N VAL A 165 4.23 10.51 -7.58
CA VAL A 165 5.41 9.68 -7.86
C VAL A 165 5.59 8.65 -6.75
N HIS A 166 5.63 7.38 -7.12
CA HIS A 166 5.73 6.26 -6.19
C HIS A 166 6.88 5.34 -6.57
N GLY A 167 7.60 4.87 -5.56
CA GLY A 167 8.59 3.82 -5.68
C GLY A 167 7.98 2.48 -5.34
N LEU A 168 8.32 1.44 -6.10
CA LEU A 168 8.01 0.05 -5.78
C LEU A 168 9.27 -0.79 -5.93
N SER A 169 9.74 -1.39 -4.85
CA SER A 169 10.80 -2.39 -4.86
C SER A 169 10.20 -3.76 -4.62
N ILE A 170 10.64 -4.74 -5.42
CA ILE A 170 10.25 -6.15 -5.27
C ILE A 170 11.56 -6.94 -5.14
N ALA A 171 11.67 -7.69 -4.04
CA ALA A 171 12.84 -8.49 -3.72
C ALA A 171 13.22 -9.39 -4.91
N GLN A 172 14.52 -9.47 -5.20
CA GLN A 172 15.11 -10.28 -6.27
C GLN A 172 14.71 -9.90 -7.71
N ARG A 173 13.69 -9.06 -7.90
CA ARG A 173 13.18 -8.65 -9.22
C ARG A 173 13.75 -7.32 -9.67
N GLY A 174 13.72 -6.30 -8.81
CA GLY A 174 14.19 -4.96 -9.14
C GLY A 174 13.30 -3.87 -8.55
N SER A 175 13.33 -2.70 -9.17
CA SER A 175 12.57 -1.53 -8.70
C SER A 175 11.86 -0.83 -9.84
N TYR A 176 10.68 -0.31 -9.53
CA TYR A 176 9.80 0.46 -10.42
C TYR A 176 9.63 1.88 -9.87
N LEU A 177 9.56 2.84 -10.78
CA LEU A 177 9.08 4.19 -10.52
C LEU A 177 7.75 4.36 -11.26
N LEU A 178 6.71 4.73 -10.52
CA LEU A 178 5.34 4.88 -11.00
C LEU A 178 4.95 6.34 -10.93
N GLU A 179 4.67 6.95 -12.09
CA GLU A 179 4.31 8.37 -12.20
C GLU A 179 2.87 8.49 -12.71
N ASP A 180 2.01 9.19 -11.96
CA ASP A 180 0.67 9.58 -12.38
C ASP A 180 0.76 10.81 -13.30
N ASP A 181 0.46 10.63 -14.59
CA ASP A 181 0.53 11.70 -15.60
C ASP A 181 -0.35 12.91 -15.24
N ALA A 182 -1.44 12.72 -14.48
CA ALA A 182 -2.32 13.81 -14.05
C ALA A 182 -1.71 14.69 -12.94
N ALA A 183 -0.72 14.20 -12.21
CA ALA A 183 0.05 14.95 -11.22
C ALA A 183 1.23 15.68 -11.87
N MET A 184 1.93 15.02 -12.80
CA MET A 184 3.07 15.58 -13.53
C MET A 184 2.69 16.77 -14.43
N GLY A 185 1.49 16.77 -15.00
CA GLY A 185 0.97 17.90 -15.80
C GLY A 185 0.77 19.20 -15.02
N ARG A 186 0.64 19.15 -13.69
CA ARG A 186 0.48 20.34 -12.82
C ARG A 186 1.82 20.94 -12.40
N LEU A 187 2.85 20.11 -12.21
CA LEU A 187 4.21 20.55 -11.87
C LEU A 187 4.92 21.23 -13.04
N ARG A 188 4.62 20.86 -14.29
CA ARG A 188 5.16 21.54 -15.49
C ARG A 188 4.51 22.88 -15.81
N ARG A 189 3.46 23.27 -15.08
CA ARG A 189 2.70 24.51 -15.31
C ARG A 189 2.84 25.51 -14.15
N ALA A 190 3.70 25.24 -13.18
CA ALA A 190 4.05 26.16 -12.09
C ALA A 190 5.29 26.99 -12.47
#